data_AF-A0AA87YRA6-F1
#
_entry.id   AF-A0AA87YRA6-F1
#
_cell.length_a   1.000
_cell.length_b   1.000
_cell.length_c   1.000
_cell.angle_alpha   90.00
_cell.angle_beta   90.00
_cell.angle_gamma   90.00
#
_symmetry.space_group_name_H-M   'P 1'
#
loop_
_entity.id
_entity.type
_entity.pdbx_description
1 polymer ?
#
loop_
_entity_poly.entity_id
_entity_poly.type
_entity_poly.pdbx_seq_one_letter_code
_entity_poly.pdbx_strand_id
1 'polypeptide(L)'
;MKLVPLPLSTGPDCGDQQYKVRSKTGKLWFDALNDTSYNITSIKPQAQRLIIRLPSLANDKTAIASDFRSHGILLDDDLPFNITGSNTVIVMNCSSEVLQLSWNCSMKSPCHNYIKGKANVASACGNSPISCFFKTGGSVNEYRIRVRKERCSAYESFVNLDVSLPVSKWPEPGVEIEWASPQEPTCRVDAYFIVFCKFRVFGRFRIQDCRSEKVLVQGWV
;
A
#
# COMPACT_ATOMS: atom_id res chain seq x y z
N MET A 1 18.86 -11.16 -2.86
CA MET A 1 18.21 -10.70 -1.62
C MET A 1 17.82 -9.23 -1.83
N LYS A 2 16.54 -8.86 -1.65
CA LYS A 2 16.08 -7.47 -1.88
C LYS A 2 16.39 -6.67 -0.61
N LEU A 3 17.14 -5.57 -0.73
CA LEU A 3 17.46 -4.69 0.40
C LEU A 3 16.15 -4.06 0.91
N VAL A 4 15.91 -4.15 2.22
CA VAL A 4 14.74 -3.55 2.86
C VAL A 4 15.20 -2.23 3.51
N PRO A 5 14.63 -1.09 3.11
CA PRO A 5 15.03 0.22 3.62
C PRO A 5 14.39 0.48 4.98
N LEU A 6 15.14 1.10 5.90
CA LEU A 6 14.59 1.59 7.15
C LEU A 6 13.46 2.61 6.89
N PRO A 7 12.41 2.66 7.74
CA PRO A 7 12.20 1.86 8.94
C PRO A 7 11.64 0.44 8.69
N LEU A 8 11.37 0.06 7.43
CA LEU A 8 10.75 -1.22 7.13
C LEU A 8 11.62 -2.38 7.62
N SER A 9 10.98 -3.38 8.23
CA SER A 9 11.64 -4.51 8.87
C SER A 9 11.07 -5.84 8.40
N THR A 10 11.88 -6.90 8.36
CA THR A 10 11.41 -8.25 7.94
C THR A 10 11.56 -9.34 8.99
N GLY A 11 12.25 -9.06 10.10
CA GLY A 11 12.52 -10.04 11.16
C GLY A 11 11.93 -9.60 12.49
N PRO A 12 11.60 -10.55 13.39
CA PRO A 12 11.09 -10.22 14.72
C PRO A 12 12.13 -9.44 15.57
N ASP A 13 13.41 -9.70 15.36
CA ASP A 13 14.52 -9.10 16.12
C ASP A 13 15.28 -8.02 15.32
N CYS A 14 14.71 -7.55 14.20
CA CYS A 14 15.36 -6.60 13.31
C CYS A 14 14.43 -5.41 13.06
N GLY A 15 14.87 -4.20 13.38
CA GLY A 15 14.12 -2.97 13.14
C GLY A 15 12.88 -2.81 14.02
N ASP A 16 12.09 -1.78 13.71
CA ASP A 16 10.85 -1.48 14.42
C ASP A 16 9.72 -2.39 13.90
N GLN A 17 9.03 -3.07 14.83
CA GLN A 17 7.95 -3.99 14.49
C GLN A 17 6.68 -3.28 14.02
N GLN A 18 6.53 -1.98 14.30
CA GLN A 18 5.43 -1.18 13.75
C GLN A 18 5.54 -1.03 12.22
N TYR A 19 6.74 -1.19 11.65
CA TYR A 19 7.02 -1.04 10.22
C TYR A 19 7.26 -2.38 9.51
N LYS A 20 6.74 -3.46 10.09
CA LYS A 20 7.02 -4.81 9.63
C LYS A 20 6.40 -5.09 8.25
N VAL A 21 7.23 -5.64 7.37
CA VAL A 21 6.83 -6.24 6.09
C VAL A 21 7.33 -7.67 6.05
N ARG A 22 6.56 -8.58 5.47
CA ARG A 22 6.90 -10.01 5.47
C ARG A 22 7.75 -10.37 4.25
N SER A 23 8.84 -11.09 4.47
CA SER A 23 9.65 -11.66 3.38
C SER A 23 9.27 -13.13 3.14
N LYS A 24 8.81 -13.47 1.93
CA LYS A 24 8.51 -14.85 1.53
C LYS A 24 9.05 -15.09 0.13
N THR A 25 9.86 -16.14 -0.02
CA THR A 25 10.47 -16.57 -1.29
C THR A 25 11.16 -15.43 -2.08
N GLY A 26 11.84 -14.53 -1.37
CA GLY A 26 12.55 -13.39 -1.96
C GLY A 26 11.66 -12.22 -2.41
N LYS A 27 10.36 -12.28 -2.16
CA LYS A 27 9.39 -11.19 -2.35
C LYS A 27 8.97 -10.60 -1.02
N LEU A 28 8.67 -9.31 -1.02
CA LEU A 28 8.17 -8.59 0.14
C LEU A 28 6.65 -8.51 0.07
N TRP A 29 6.01 -8.66 1.21
CA TRP A 29 4.57 -8.67 1.37
C TRP A 29 4.19 -7.66 2.44
N PHE A 30 3.14 -6.91 2.16
CA PHE A 30 2.49 -6.03 3.10
C PHE A 30 1.28 -6.78 3.66
N ASP A 31 1.28 -7.01 4.97
CA ASP A 31 0.17 -7.68 5.65
C ASP A 31 -0.81 -6.59 6.09
N ALA A 32 -2.09 -6.80 5.83
CA ALA A 32 -3.17 -5.88 6.20
C ALA A 32 -4.22 -6.65 7.03
N LEU A 33 -5.25 -5.98 7.52
CA LEU A 33 -6.28 -6.62 8.35
C LEU A 33 -7.08 -7.67 7.56
N ASN A 34 -7.90 -8.45 8.28
CA ASN A 34 -8.75 -9.51 7.73
C ASN A 34 -7.96 -10.62 6.99
N ASP A 35 -6.78 -10.99 7.53
CA ASP A 35 -5.88 -12.02 7.00
C ASP A 35 -5.48 -11.80 5.53
N THR A 36 -5.41 -10.53 5.10
CA THR A 36 -5.01 -10.16 3.75
C THR A 36 -3.53 -9.84 3.67
N SER A 37 -2.94 -10.15 2.51
CA SER A 37 -1.55 -9.79 2.25
C SER A 37 -1.33 -9.48 0.78
N TYR A 38 -0.58 -8.42 0.53
CA TYR A 38 -0.36 -7.89 -0.80
C TYR A 38 1.13 -7.86 -1.13
N ASN A 39 1.49 -8.29 -2.34
CA ASN A 39 2.89 -8.27 -2.77
C ASN A 39 3.35 -6.83 -3.02
N ILE A 40 4.48 -6.44 -2.41
CA ILE A 40 5.10 -5.13 -2.58
C ILE A 40 5.90 -5.13 -3.89
N THR A 41 5.46 -4.33 -4.86
CA THR A 41 6.11 -4.23 -6.17
C THR A 41 7.23 -3.21 -6.17
N SER A 42 7.06 -2.10 -5.44
CA SER A 42 8.00 -0.98 -5.41
C SER A 42 8.10 -0.36 -4.02
N ILE A 43 9.28 0.16 -3.68
CA ILE A 43 9.54 0.89 -2.45
C ILE A 43 10.38 2.12 -2.81
N LYS A 44 9.95 3.30 -2.37
CA LYS A 44 10.61 4.60 -2.53
C LYS A 44 10.92 5.18 -1.14
N PRO A 45 12.09 4.86 -0.56
CA PRO A 45 12.44 5.26 0.81
C PRO A 45 12.44 6.78 1.02
N GLN A 46 12.90 7.53 0.02
CA GLN A 46 13.04 8.98 0.11
C GLN A 46 11.69 9.70 0.19
N ALA A 47 10.63 9.06 -0.32
CA ALA A 47 9.27 9.56 -0.25
C ALA A 47 8.43 8.84 0.82
N GLN A 48 9.04 7.91 1.56
CA GLN A 48 8.38 7.03 2.54
C GLN A 48 7.15 6.32 1.96
N ARG A 49 7.29 5.78 0.75
CA ARG A 49 6.18 5.16 0.01
C ARG A 49 6.50 3.78 -0.50
N LEU A 50 5.50 2.92 -0.52
CA LEU A 50 5.53 1.62 -1.16
C LEU A 50 4.30 1.45 -2.05
N ILE A 51 4.40 0.56 -3.03
CA ILE A 51 3.27 0.19 -3.88
C ILE A 51 3.00 -1.29 -3.67
N ILE A 52 1.79 -1.60 -3.24
CA ILE A 52 1.27 -2.96 -3.22
C ILE A 52 0.56 -3.27 -4.54
N ARG A 53 0.74 -4.49 -5.04
CA ARG A 53 -0.05 -5.00 -6.16
C ARG A 53 -1.45 -5.35 -5.66
N LEU A 54 -2.48 -4.82 -6.32
CA LEU A 54 -3.84 -5.29 -6.07
C LEU A 54 -4.03 -6.67 -6.68
N PRO A 55 -4.82 -7.52 -6.02
CA PRO A 55 -5.26 -8.75 -6.61
C PRO A 55 -6.39 -8.40 -7.61
N SER A 56 -6.39 -9.06 -8.77
CA SER A 56 -7.34 -8.79 -9.85
C SER A 56 -8.76 -9.21 -9.50
N LEU A 57 -9.69 -9.10 -10.46
CA LEU A 57 -10.99 -9.77 -10.38
C LEU A 57 -10.84 -11.27 -10.07
N ALA A 58 -11.82 -11.81 -9.33
CA ALA A 58 -11.83 -13.21 -8.89
C ALA A 58 -11.87 -14.20 -10.07
N ASN A 59 -12.49 -13.81 -11.18
CA ASN A 59 -12.48 -14.53 -12.46
C ASN A 59 -12.96 -13.60 -13.60
N ASP A 60 -12.80 -14.03 -14.85
CA ASP A 60 -13.15 -13.24 -16.04
C ASP A 60 -14.65 -13.21 -16.38
N LYS A 61 -15.51 -13.80 -15.52
CA LYS A 61 -16.97 -13.90 -15.75
C LYS A 61 -17.79 -13.12 -14.75
N THR A 62 -17.24 -12.82 -13.58
CA THR A 62 -17.96 -12.17 -12.49
C THR A 62 -17.22 -10.92 -12.05
N ALA A 63 -17.96 -9.83 -11.96
CA ALA A 63 -17.46 -8.55 -11.50
C ALA A 63 -17.34 -8.53 -9.97
N ILE A 64 -16.43 -9.35 -9.43
CA ILE A 64 -16.15 -9.45 -8.00
C ILE A 64 -14.64 -9.39 -7.80
N ALA A 65 -14.19 -8.56 -6.86
CA ALA A 65 -12.78 -8.50 -6.48
C ALA A 65 -12.35 -9.81 -5.79
N SER A 66 -11.11 -10.25 -6.00
CA SER A 66 -10.59 -11.46 -5.37
C SER A 66 -10.50 -11.36 -3.84
N ASP A 67 -10.31 -10.17 -3.30
CA ASP A 67 -10.31 -9.85 -1.87
C ASP A 67 -11.68 -9.36 -1.35
N PHE A 68 -12.76 -9.60 -2.10
CA PHE A 68 -14.12 -9.23 -1.69
C PHE A 68 -14.53 -9.82 -0.33
N ARG A 69 -14.08 -11.04 -0.02
CA ARG A 69 -14.33 -11.70 1.27
C ARG A 69 -13.72 -10.95 2.46
N SER A 70 -12.64 -10.23 2.23
CA SER A 70 -11.97 -9.40 3.23
C SER A 70 -12.44 -7.94 3.21
N HIS A 71 -13.47 -7.64 2.42
CA HIS A 71 -14.03 -6.31 2.20
C HIS A 71 -13.09 -5.31 1.51
N GLY A 72 -12.12 -5.81 0.74
CA GLY A 72 -11.10 -5.01 0.07
C GLY A 72 -9.87 -4.78 0.95
N ILE A 73 -9.19 -3.65 0.76
CA ILE A 73 -8.00 -3.29 1.54
C ILE A 73 -8.45 -2.60 2.82
N LEU A 74 -7.93 -3.09 3.95
CA LEU A 74 -8.09 -2.49 5.26
C LEU A 74 -6.73 -2.49 5.98
N LEU A 75 -6.13 -1.31 6.12
CA LEU A 75 -4.92 -1.09 6.90
C LEU A 75 -5.27 -1.07 8.39
N ASP A 76 -4.30 -1.45 9.21
CA ASP A 76 -4.36 -1.31 10.66
C ASP A 76 -4.05 0.15 11.03
N ASP A 77 -5.00 0.84 11.66
CA ASP A 77 -4.89 2.25 12.03
C ASP A 77 -4.00 2.48 13.27
N ASP A 78 -3.61 1.41 13.98
CA ASP A 78 -2.57 1.46 15.02
C ASP A 78 -1.15 1.41 14.43
N LEU A 79 -1.02 1.12 13.13
CA LEU A 79 0.25 1.08 12.42
C LEU A 79 0.50 2.39 11.65
N PRO A 80 1.79 2.76 11.44
CA PRO A 80 2.17 4.03 10.83
C PRO A 80 2.01 4.04 9.31
N PHE A 81 0.94 3.45 8.74
CA PHE A 81 0.72 3.30 7.30
C PHE A 81 -0.62 3.89 6.86
N ASN A 82 -0.58 4.71 5.81
CA ASN A 82 -1.75 5.35 5.21
C ASN A 82 -1.80 5.15 3.68
N ILE A 83 -2.99 5.03 3.11
CA ILE A 83 -3.21 5.08 1.67
C ILE A 83 -3.06 6.52 1.21
N THR A 84 -2.12 6.76 0.28
CA THR A 84 -1.85 8.13 -0.19
C THR A 84 -2.99 8.67 -1.05
N GLY A 85 -3.05 9.99 -1.25
CA GLY A 85 -4.01 10.63 -2.16
C GLY A 85 -3.72 10.45 -3.66
N SER A 86 -2.64 9.74 -4.02
CA SER A 86 -2.21 9.59 -5.41
C SER A 86 -2.95 8.47 -6.16
N ASN A 87 -3.77 7.69 -5.44
CA ASN A 87 -4.46 6.54 -6.00
C ASN A 87 -5.79 6.95 -6.64
N THR A 88 -6.03 6.49 -7.86
CA THR A 88 -7.32 6.58 -8.53
C THR A 88 -7.98 5.21 -8.48
N VAL A 89 -9.07 5.10 -7.73
CA VAL A 89 -9.81 3.85 -7.52
C VAL A 89 -11.01 3.84 -8.46
N ILE A 90 -11.12 2.74 -9.20
CA ILE A 90 -12.22 2.44 -10.10
C ILE A 90 -13.04 1.34 -9.46
N VAL A 91 -14.33 1.60 -9.21
CA VAL A 91 -15.25 0.63 -8.61
C VAL A 91 -16.30 0.20 -9.62
N MET A 92 -16.63 -1.08 -9.58
CA MET A 92 -17.45 -1.77 -10.58
C MET A 92 -18.46 -2.68 -9.87
N ASN A 93 -19.49 -3.08 -10.61
CA ASN A 93 -20.60 -3.88 -10.07
C ASN A 93 -21.23 -3.20 -8.86
N CYS A 94 -21.66 -1.95 -9.08
CA CYS A 94 -22.20 -1.10 -8.05
C CYS A 94 -23.74 -1.09 -8.05
N SER A 95 -24.33 -0.95 -6.87
CA SER A 95 -25.75 -0.63 -6.69
C SER A 95 -26.01 0.88 -6.88
N SER A 96 -27.27 1.30 -6.90
CA SER A 96 -27.66 2.71 -6.96
C SER A 96 -27.32 3.51 -5.70
N GLU A 97 -26.98 2.86 -4.58
CA GLU A 97 -26.60 3.52 -3.33
C GLU A 97 -25.37 4.41 -3.50
N VAL A 98 -24.48 4.05 -4.42
CA VAL A 98 -23.23 4.81 -4.66
C VAL A 98 -23.48 6.16 -5.31
N LEU A 99 -24.66 6.38 -5.90
CA LEU A 99 -25.03 7.65 -6.52
C LEU A 99 -25.24 8.76 -5.49
N GLN A 100 -25.40 8.41 -4.21
CA GLN A 100 -25.46 9.36 -3.09
C GLN A 100 -24.07 9.78 -2.59
N LEU A 101 -23.01 9.13 -3.07
CA LEU A 101 -21.63 9.43 -2.69
C LEU A 101 -21.05 10.50 -3.62
N SER A 102 -19.98 11.16 -3.18
CA SER A 102 -19.21 12.12 -3.99
C SER A 102 -18.30 11.44 -5.03
N TRP A 103 -18.73 10.29 -5.57
CA TRP A 103 -18.01 9.52 -6.58
C TRP A 103 -18.50 9.89 -7.98
N ASN A 104 -17.60 9.85 -8.97
CA ASN A 104 -17.99 10.17 -10.34
C ASN A 104 -18.37 8.89 -11.09
N CYS A 105 -19.68 8.72 -11.27
CA CYS A 105 -20.31 7.58 -11.95
C CYS A 105 -20.79 7.90 -13.36
N SER A 106 -20.36 9.03 -13.95
CA SER A 106 -20.81 9.45 -15.28
C SER A 106 -20.42 8.42 -16.35
N MET A 107 -21.22 8.27 -17.40
CA MET A 107 -20.89 7.42 -18.56
C MET A 107 -19.60 7.84 -19.28
N LYS A 108 -19.16 9.09 -19.10
CA LYS A 108 -17.89 9.62 -19.64
C LYS A 108 -16.71 9.43 -18.66
N SER A 109 -16.92 8.75 -17.53
CA SER A 109 -15.89 8.56 -16.52
C SER A 109 -14.77 7.63 -17.02
N PRO A 110 -13.55 7.76 -16.47
CA PRO A 110 -12.46 6.81 -16.70
C PRO A 110 -12.85 5.35 -16.43
N CYS A 111 -13.80 5.09 -15.54
CA CYS A 111 -14.27 3.74 -15.25
C CYS A 111 -14.87 3.04 -16.48
N HIS A 112 -15.75 3.74 -17.22
CA HIS A 112 -16.34 3.19 -18.44
C HIS A 112 -15.29 2.94 -19.53
N ASN A 113 -14.30 3.84 -19.63
CA ASN A 113 -13.17 3.65 -20.54
C ASN A 113 -12.37 2.41 -20.14
N TYR A 114 -12.10 2.20 -18.86
CA TYR A 114 -11.37 1.05 -18.33
C TYR A 114 -12.07 -0.27 -18.64
N ILE A 115 -13.37 -0.37 -18.33
CA ILE A 115 -14.17 -1.57 -18.58
C ILE A 115 -14.14 -1.92 -20.08
N LYS A 116 -14.30 -0.94 -20.97
CA LYS A 116 -14.27 -1.17 -22.42
C LYS A 116 -12.86 -1.47 -22.96
N GLY A 117 -11.83 -0.89 -22.34
CA GLY A 117 -10.44 -0.97 -22.79
C GLY A 117 -9.69 -2.24 -22.40
N LYS A 118 -10.26 -3.07 -21.50
CA LYS A 118 -9.65 -4.32 -21.02
C LYS A 118 -10.61 -5.49 -21.22
N ALA A 119 -10.27 -6.42 -22.11
CA ALA A 119 -11.17 -7.51 -22.52
C ALA A 119 -11.66 -8.39 -21.36
N ASN A 120 -10.78 -8.73 -20.41
CA ASN A 120 -11.14 -9.51 -19.22
C ASN A 120 -12.11 -8.76 -18.30
N VAL A 121 -11.92 -7.45 -18.14
CA VAL A 121 -12.83 -6.58 -17.36
C VAL A 121 -14.14 -6.36 -18.09
N ALA A 122 -14.13 -6.19 -19.42
CA ALA A 122 -15.34 -6.11 -20.24
C ALA A 122 -16.19 -7.38 -20.11
N SER A 123 -15.55 -8.55 -20.14
CA SER A 123 -16.21 -9.84 -19.97
C SER A 123 -16.88 -9.98 -18.60
N ALA A 124 -16.18 -9.58 -17.54
CA ALA A 124 -16.68 -9.72 -16.17
C ALA A 124 -17.69 -8.62 -15.77
N CYS A 125 -17.41 -7.36 -16.12
CA CYS A 125 -18.07 -6.15 -15.63
C CYS A 125 -18.87 -5.40 -16.70
N GLY A 126 -18.83 -5.80 -17.98
CA GLY A 126 -19.44 -5.05 -19.08
C GLY A 126 -20.95 -4.87 -18.97
N ASN A 127 -21.63 -5.80 -18.29
CA ASN A 127 -23.07 -5.74 -18.03
C ASN A 127 -23.42 -5.03 -16.70
N SER A 128 -22.42 -4.57 -15.95
CA SER A 128 -22.64 -3.85 -14.68
C SER A 128 -23.35 -2.53 -14.94
N PRO A 129 -24.50 -2.26 -14.31
CA PRO A 129 -25.30 -1.07 -14.60
C PRO A 129 -24.63 0.22 -14.10
N ILE A 130 -23.84 0.15 -13.02
CA ILE A 130 -23.21 1.32 -12.41
C ILE A 130 -21.74 1.04 -12.16
N SER A 131 -20.93 2.02 -12.53
CA SER A 131 -19.48 1.99 -12.39
C SER A 131 -18.99 3.41 -12.12
N CYS A 132 -18.06 3.56 -11.17
CA CYS A 132 -17.65 4.87 -10.68
C CYS A 132 -16.14 4.92 -10.47
N PHE A 133 -15.62 6.13 -10.28
CA PHE A 133 -14.26 6.30 -9.78
C PHE A 133 -14.17 7.41 -8.75
N PHE A 134 -13.14 7.34 -7.93
CA PHE A 134 -12.76 8.38 -6.99
C PHE A 134 -11.25 8.39 -6.79
N LYS A 135 -10.71 9.50 -6.30
CA LYS A 135 -9.33 9.55 -5.80
C LYS A 135 -9.33 9.27 -4.31
N THR A 136 -8.34 8.51 -3.84
CA THR A 136 -8.07 8.39 -2.42
C THR A 136 -7.55 9.73 -1.88
N GLY A 137 -7.46 9.85 -0.55
CA GLY A 137 -7.07 11.07 0.13
C GLY A 137 -8.17 11.57 1.06
N GLY A 138 -7.75 12.34 2.07
CA GLY A 138 -8.58 12.70 3.22
C GLY A 138 -8.87 11.50 4.14
N SER A 139 -9.55 11.77 5.26
CA SER A 139 -9.78 10.78 6.33
C SER A 139 -10.66 9.58 5.94
N VAL A 140 -11.45 9.69 4.85
CA VAL A 140 -12.45 8.68 4.48
C VAL A 140 -11.83 7.38 3.97
N ASN A 141 -10.74 7.49 3.21
CA ASN A 141 -10.05 6.37 2.54
C ASN A 141 -8.59 6.24 2.98
N GLU A 142 -8.22 6.91 4.07
CA GLU A 142 -6.86 6.92 4.61
C GLU A 142 -6.37 5.52 4.97
N TYR A 143 -7.27 4.67 5.49
CA TYR A 143 -6.92 3.32 5.95
C TYR A 143 -7.60 2.21 5.16
N ARG A 144 -8.42 2.52 4.14
CA ARG A 144 -9.23 1.49 3.49
C ARG A 144 -9.73 1.82 2.10
N ILE A 145 -9.84 0.78 1.27
CA ILE A 145 -10.62 0.78 0.03
C ILE A 145 -11.63 -0.35 0.15
N ARG A 146 -12.91 0.02 0.26
CA ARG A 146 -13.98 -0.90 0.63
C ARG A 146 -14.74 -1.45 -0.56
N VAL A 147 -14.93 -2.77 -0.57
CA VAL A 147 -15.93 -3.45 -1.40
C VAL A 147 -16.93 -4.20 -0.53
N ARG A 148 -18.20 -4.16 -0.94
CA ARG A 148 -19.32 -4.84 -0.27
C ARG A 148 -20.52 -4.92 -1.20
N LYS A 149 -21.39 -5.89 -0.95
CA LYS A 149 -22.54 -6.21 -1.82
C LYS A 149 -23.51 -5.04 -1.97
N GLU A 150 -23.67 -4.25 -0.91
CA GLU A 150 -24.60 -3.12 -0.86
C GLU A 150 -24.10 -1.96 -1.73
N ARG A 151 -22.78 -1.81 -1.89
CA ARG A 151 -22.18 -0.75 -2.71
C ARG A 151 -21.59 -1.30 -3.99
N CYS A 152 -20.30 -1.63 -4.00
CA CYS A 152 -19.59 -2.14 -5.17
C CYS A 152 -18.87 -3.42 -4.80
N SER A 153 -18.92 -4.41 -5.68
CA SER A 153 -18.32 -5.73 -5.43
C SER A 153 -16.96 -5.94 -6.10
N ALA A 154 -16.57 -5.06 -7.02
CA ALA A 154 -15.27 -5.08 -7.67
C ALA A 154 -14.61 -3.71 -7.63
N TYR A 155 -13.28 -3.70 -7.63
CA TYR A 155 -12.49 -2.49 -7.75
C TYR A 155 -11.12 -2.77 -8.35
N GLU A 156 -10.52 -1.73 -8.91
CA GLU A 156 -9.12 -1.67 -9.33
C GLU A 156 -8.57 -0.30 -8.92
N SER A 157 -7.26 -0.19 -8.72
CA SER A 157 -6.63 1.08 -8.33
C SER A 157 -5.36 1.32 -9.11
N PHE A 158 -5.11 2.59 -9.43
CA PHE A 158 -3.98 3.04 -10.24
C PHE A 158 -3.27 4.19 -9.55
N VAL A 159 -1.96 4.02 -9.33
CA VAL A 159 -1.10 5.05 -8.73
C VAL A 159 -0.77 6.12 -9.76
N ASN A 160 -1.02 7.40 -9.45
CA ASN A 160 -0.75 8.55 -10.32
C ASN A 160 -1.36 8.41 -11.74
N LEU A 161 -2.59 7.91 -11.83
CA LEU A 161 -3.25 7.71 -13.11
C LEU A 161 -3.47 9.03 -13.86
N ASP A 162 -2.94 9.11 -15.07
CA ASP A 162 -3.29 10.13 -16.05
C ASP A 162 -4.46 9.66 -16.91
N VAL A 163 -5.65 10.19 -16.61
CA VAL A 163 -6.90 9.84 -17.28
C VAL A 163 -7.01 10.41 -18.70
N SER A 164 -6.09 11.30 -19.11
CA SER A 164 -6.02 11.80 -20.49
C SER A 164 -5.41 10.78 -21.45
N LEU A 165 -4.67 9.81 -20.91
CA LEU A 165 -4.06 8.74 -21.69
C LEU A 165 -5.04 7.60 -21.98
N PRO A 166 -4.89 6.90 -23.12
CA PRO A 166 -5.68 5.70 -23.40
C PRO A 166 -5.35 4.58 -22.40
N VAL A 167 -6.34 3.71 -22.14
CA VAL A 167 -6.25 2.59 -21.17
C VAL A 167 -5.08 1.65 -21.40
N SER A 168 -4.60 1.52 -22.65
CA SER A 168 -3.41 0.73 -22.98
C SER A 168 -2.11 1.29 -22.40
N LYS A 169 -2.07 2.58 -22.05
CA LYS A 169 -0.93 3.27 -21.44
C LYS A 169 -1.07 3.47 -19.93
N TRP A 170 -2.16 2.99 -19.34
CA TRP A 170 -2.36 3.09 -17.90
C TRP A 170 -1.34 2.21 -17.15
N PRO A 171 -0.91 2.61 -15.96
CA PRO A 171 0.03 1.82 -15.18
C PRO A 171 -0.58 0.49 -14.75
N GLU A 172 0.27 -0.44 -14.33
CA GLU A 172 -0.17 -1.66 -13.67
C GLU A 172 -0.99 -1.34 -12.41
N PRO A 173 -2.05 -2.11 -12.10
CA PRO A 173 -2.84 -1.88 -10.90
C PRO A 173 -2.00 -1.94 -9.62
N GLY A 174 -2.18 -0.93 -8.77
CA GLY A 174 -1.45 -0.76 -7.53
C GLY A 174 -2.12 0.21 -6.57
N VAL A 175 -1.83 0.04 -5.28
CA VAL A 175 -2.11 1.05 -4.24
C VAL A 175 -0.78 1.54 -3.70
N GLU A 176 -0.58 2.84 -3.75
CA GLU A 176 0.50 3.53 -3.06
C GLU A 176 0.09 3.77 -1.60
N ILE A 177 0.92 3.25 -0.71
CA ILE A 177 0.83 3.41 0.74
C ILE A 177 2.06 4.23 1.17
N GLU A 178 1.86 5.20 2.03
CA GLU A 178 2.93 5.92 2.72
C GLU A 178 3.05 5.48 4.16
N TRP A 179 4.22 5.70 4.75
CA TRP A 179 4.45 5.47 6.17
C TRP A 179 4.98 6.70 6.87
N ALA A 180 4.59 6.87 8.13
CA ALA A 180 5.09 7.95 8.97
C ALA A 180 6.56 7.72 9.34
N SER A 181 7.33 8.78 9.60
CA SER A 181 8.68 8.65 10.14
C SER A 181 8.64 7.96 11.51
N PRO A 182 9.58 7.02 11.78
CA PRO A 182 9.67 6.41 13.11
C PRO A 182 9.95 7.50 14.15
N GLN A 183 9.46 7.29 15.37
CA GLN A 183 9.82 8.17 16.47
C GLN A 183 11.33 8.12 16.70
N GLU A 184 11.94 9.28 16.97
CA GLU A 184 13.35 9.32 17.32
C GLU A 184 13.56 8.52 18.60
N PRO A 185 14.56 7.62 18.65
CA PRO A 185 14.85 6.88 19.87
C PRO A 185 15.23 7.88 20.97
N THR A 186 14.57 7.78 22.12
CA THR A 186 14.98 8.54 23.31
C THR A 186 16.42 8.17 23.66
N CYS A 187 17.31 9.16 23.70
CA CYS A 187 18.69 8.98 24.18
C CYS A 187 18.65 8.42 25.62
N ARG A 188 18.91 7.13 25.80
CA ARG A 188 19.12 6.53 27.13
C ARG A 188 20.60 6.54 27.46
N VAL A 189 20.98 7.31 28.47
CA VAL A 189 22.28 7.23 29.15
C VAL A 189 22.13 6.31 30.34
N ASP A 190 22.05 5.00 30.08
CA ASP A 190 22.21 3.97 31.11
C ASP A 190 23.38 3.06 30.72
N ALA A 191 24.20 2.72 31.72
CA ALA A 191 25.57 2.26 31.57
C ALA A 191 25.76 0.97 30.72
N TYR A 192 26.74 1.06 29.82
CA TYR A 192 27.41 0.01 29.03
C TYR A 192 26.57 -0.91 28.13
N PHE A 193 25.99 -0.33 27.07
CA PHE A 193 26.27 -0.71 25.68
C PHE A 193 26.01 0.53 24.83
N ILE A 194 27.05 1.32 24.53
CA ILE A 194 26.90 2.39 23.54
C ILE A 194 26.86 1.70 22.18
N VAL A 195 25.66 1.40 21.68
CA VAL A 195 25.49 1.15 20.24
C VAL A 195 25.65 2.51 19.58
N PHE A 196 26.86 2.82 19.12
CA PHE A 196 27.07 3.97 18.25
C PHE A 196 26.38 3.68 16.91
N CYS A 197 25.12 4.07 16.79
CA CYS A 197 24.48 4.20 15.49
C CYS A 197 25.08 5.42 14.79
N LYS A 198 26.23 5.24 14.15
CA LYS A 198 26.78 6.28 13.28
C LYS A 198 25.95 6.26 12.00
N PHE A 199 25.08 7.26 11.83
CA PHE A 199 24.50 7.53 10.52
C PHE A 199 25.63 7.97 9.59
N ARG A 200 26.13 7.05 8.77
CA ARG A 200 27.06 7.41 7.69
C ARG A 200 26.22 7.81 6.49
N VAL A 201 26.28 9.09 6.15
CA VAL A 201 25.72 9.59 4.89
C VAL A 201 26.72 9.25 3.79
N PHE A 202 26.39 8.25 2.96
CA PHE A 202 27.10 7.98 1.71
C PHE A 202 26.24 8.49 0.56
N GLY A 203 26.48 9.74 0.14
CA GLY A 203 25.67 10.39 -0.90
C GLY A 203 24.20 10.59 -0.48
N ARG A 204 23.25 10.05 -1.26
CA ARG A 204 21.78 10.18 -1.05
C ARG A 204 21.15 9.07 -0.19
N PHE A 205 21.94 8.21 0.44
CA PHE A 205 21.45 7.11 1.28
C PHE A 205 21.89 7.30 2.73
N ARG A 206 20.97 7.06 3.68
CA ARG A 206 21.32 6.83 5.09
C ARG A 206 21.51 5.33 5.28
N ILE A 207 22.71 4.93 5.68
CA ILE A 207 23.00 3.56 6.12
C ILE A 207 23.17 3.62 7.65
N GLN A 208 22.46 2.74 8.36
CA GLN A 208 22.66 2.54 9.79
C GLN A 208 23.65 1.40 9.96
N ASP A 209 24.88 1.74 10.35
CA ASP A 209 25.91 0.76 10.67
C ASP A 209 25.85 0.50 12.18
N CYS A 210 25.19 -0.60 12.58
CA CYS A 210 25.11 -1.01 13.97
C CYS A 210 26.30 -1.91 14.29
N ARG A 211 27.38 -1.33 14.80
CA ARG A 211 28.51 -2.11 15.33
C ARG A 211 28.40 -2.18 16.85
N SER A 212 28.30 -3.39 17.40
CA SER A 212 28.48 -3.62 18.84
C SER A 212 29.98 -3.70 19.14
N GLU A 213 30.61 -2.61 19.56
CA GLU A 213 31.95 -2.66 20.14
C GLU A 213 31.83 -2.79 21.66
N LYS A 214 32.38 -3.88 22.22
CA LYS A 214 32.56 -4.02 23.66
C LYS A 214 33.66 -3.06 24.10
N VAL A 215 33.30 -1.95 24.71
CA VAL A 215 34.29 -1.10 25.39
C VAL A 215 34.40 -1.59 26.84
N LEU A 216 35.46 -2.36 27.12
CA LEU A 216 35.91 -2.63 28.48
C LEU A 216 36.50 -1.33 29.02
N VAL A 217 35.79 -0.64 29.90
CA VAL A 217 36.39 0.44 30.68
C VAL A 217 37.11 -0.20 31.85
N GLN A 218 38.41 -0.44 31.67
CA GLN A 218 39.31 -0.63 32.79
C GLN A 218 39.52 0.73 33.46
N GLY A 219 38.87 0.93 34.61
CA GLY A 219 39.32 1.94 35.57
C GLY A 219 40.53 1.38 36.31
N TRP A 220 41.68 2.04 36.17
CA TRP A 220 42.84 1.87 37.05
C TRP A 220 42.92 3.08 38.01
N VAL A 221 43.11 2.70 39.29
CA VAL A 221 43.33 3.47 40.54
C VAL A 221 42.14 4.25 41.09
#